data_AF-A0A7W0X6B7-F1
#
_entry.id   AF-A0A7W0X6B7-F1
#
_cell.length_a   1.000
_cell.length_b   1.000
_cell.length_c   1.000
_cell.angle_alpha   90.00
_cell.angle_beta   90.00
_cell.angle_gamma   90.00
#
_symmetry.space_group_name_H-M   'P 1'
#
loop_
_entity.id
_entity.type
_entity.pdbx_description
1 polymer ?
#
loop_
_entity_poly.entity_id
_entity_poly.type
_entity_poly.pdbx_seq_one_letter_code
_entity_poly.pdbx_strand_id
1 'polypeptide(L)'
;SVAGQQFKHAFRVLRPADRSPLIQPMLATPGHSSYPAGHAAQSHLLKDVLVNLLGIGAASERYGQLDRLADRIAENRIVAGLHYPIDNKEGKFLGEELAKFFVAQSAVANSPLAWLWKQARNET
;
A
#
# COMPACT_ATOMS: atom_id res chain seq x y z
N SER A 1 4.30 -6.48 4.75
CA SER A 1 5.23 -5.45 5.27
C SER A 1 5.29 -5.55 6.79
N VAL A 2 6.39 -5.13 7.42
CA VAL A 2 6.52 -5.18 8.90
C VAL A 2 5.40 -4.39 9.59
N ALA A 3 5.15 -3.15 9.16
CA ALA A 3 4.06 -2.32 9.69
C ALA A 3 2.68 -2.98 9.51
N GLY A 4 2.37 -3.48 8.32
CA GLY A 4 1.09 -4.14 8.06
C GLY A 4 0.89 -5.42 8.88
N GLN A 5 1.95 -6.18 9.16
CA GLN A 5 1.86 -7.38 9.98
C GLN A 5 1.51 -7.04 11.44
N GLN A 6 2.03 -5.94 12.00
CA GLN A 6 1.69 -5.53 13.36
C GLN A 6 0.19 -5.29 13.54
N PHE A 7 -0.43 -4.54 12.62
CA PHE A 7 -1.89 -4.34 12.63
C PHE A 7 -2.65 -5.65 12.43
N LYS A 8 -2.18 -6.52 11.54
CA LYS A 8 -2.77 -7.85 11.33
C LYS A 8 -2.79 -8.71 12.59
N HIS A 9 -1.70 -8.69 13.34
CA HIS A 9 -1.60 -9.40 14.62
C HIS A 9 -2.47 -8.77 15.71
N ALA A 10 -2.63 -7.44 15.72
CA ALA A 10 -3.46 -6.74 16.69
C ALA A 10 -4.96 -6.97 16.47
N PHE A 11 -5.45 -6.80 15.23
CA PHE A 11 -6.89 -6.85 14.93
C PHE A 11 -7.41 -8.26 14.61
N ARG A 12 -6.56 -9.15 14.07
CA ARG A 12 -6.88 -10.57 13.78
C ARG A 12 -8.19 -10.81 13.02
N VAL A 13 -8.56 -9.87 12.13
CA VAL A 13 -9.80 -9.97 11.34
C VAL A 13 -9.76 -11.20 10.42
N LEU A 14 -10.82 -12.00 10.48
CA LEU A 14 -11.03 -13.17 9.61
C LEU A 14 -11.03 -12.77 8.13
N ARG A 15 -10.63 -13.67 7.23
CA ARG A 15 -10.77 -13.45 5.79
C ARG A 15 -12.21 -13.66 5.34
N PRO A 16 -12.59 -13.15 4.15
CA PRO A 16 -13.90 -13.45 3.57
C PRO A 16 -14.20 -14.96 3.49
N ALA A 17 -13.25 -15.77 3.00
CA ALA A 17 -13.41 -17.23 2.90
C ALA A 17 -13.46 -17.95 4.26
N ASP A 18 -12.79 -17.43 5.29
CA ASP A 18 -12.87 -18.00 6.65
C ASP A 18 -14.24 -17.71 7.29
N ARG A 19 -14.90 -16.62 6.86
CA ARG A 19 -16.20 -16.21 7.38
C ARG A 19 -17.37 -16.93 6.73
N SER A 20 -17.24 -17.34 5.47
CA SER A 20 -18.30 -18.03 4.75
C SER A 20 -17.74 -19.01 3.71
N PRO A 21 -18.14 -20.30 3.75
CA PRO A 21 -17.72 -21.27 2.73
C PRO A 21 -18.32 -20.99 1.35
N LEU A 22 -19.31 -20.08 1.25
CA LEU A 22 -19.88 -19.66 -0.03
C LEU A 22 -18.92 -18.73 -0.81
N ILE A 23 -17.89 -18.21 -0.16
CA ILE A 23 -16.85 -17.40 -0.81
C ILE A 23 -15.72 -18.34 -1.22
N GLN A 24 -15.50 -18.47 -2.53
CA GLN A 24 -14.46 -19.30 -3.14
C GLN A 24 -13.40 -18.39 -3.77
N PRO A 25 -12.29 -18.09 -3.06
CA PRO A 25 -11.27 -17.17 -3.57
C PRO A 25 -10.66 -17.64 -4.88
N MET A 26 -10.42 -16.69 -5.80
CA MET A 26 -9.76 -16.99 -7.09
C MET A 26 -8.26 -17.29 -6.93
N LEU A 27 -7.69 -16.89 -5.81
CA LEU A 27 -6.27 -17.05 -5.48
C LEU A 27 -6.16 -17.67 -4.08
N ALA A 28 -5.04 -18.34 -3.81
CA ALA A 28 -4.78 -18.90 -2.49
C ALA A 28 -4.90 -17.83 -1.38
N THR A 29 -5.71 -18.12 -0.36
CA THR A 29 -5.87 -17.25 0.80
C THR A 29 -4.58 -17.23 1.61
N PRO A 30 -3.96 -16.06 1.86
CA PRO A 30 -2.74 -15.99 2.65
C PRO A 30 -3.00 -16.34 4.12
N GLY A 31 -2.05 -17.02 4.78
CA GLY A 31 -2.13 -17.49 6.18
C GLY A 31 -2.03 -16.40 7.26
N HIS A 32 -2.46 -15.18 6.96
CA HIS A 32 -2.51 -14.07 7.91
C HIS A 32 -3.85 -13.32 7.77
N SER A 33 -4.23 -12.58 8.82
CA SER A 33 -5.51 -11.87 8.90
C SER A 33 -5.75 -10.87 7.75
N SER A 34 -7.01 -10.51 7.55
CA SER A 34 -7.46 -9.67 6.44
C SER A 34 -7.05 -8.22 6.59
N TYR A 35 -7.23 -7.64 7.78
CA TYR A 35 -7.11 -6.20 8.00
C TYR A 35 -5.70 -5.76 8.45
N PRO A 36 -5.15 -4.65 7.93
CA PRO A 36 -5.53 -3.95 6.70
C PRO A 36 -4.99 -4.66 5.46
N ALA A 37 -5.43 -4.27 4.26
CA ALA A 37 -4.97 -4.89 3.02
C ALA A 37 -3.50 -4.52 2.72
N GLY A 38 -2.63 -5.52 2.68
CA GLY A 38 -1.18 -5.29 2.47
C GLY A 38 -0.85 -4.76 1.08
N HIS A 39 -1.53 -5.26 0.04
CA HIS A 39 -1.33 -4.79 -1.33
C HIS A 39 -1.75 -3.32 -1.51
N ALA A 40 -2.86 -2.90 -0.87
CA ALA A 40 -3.27 -1.50 -0.86
C ALA A 40 -2.22 -0.62 -0.18
N ALA A 41 -1.73 -1.01 1.00
CA ALA A 41 -0.69 -0.25 1.69
C ALA A 41 0.60 -0.12 0.87
N GLN A 42 1.04 -1.20 0.23
CA GLN A 42 2.26 -1.19 -0.58
C GLN A 42 2.10 -0.39 -1.87
N SER A 43 0.98 -0.54 -2.58
CA SER A 43 0.76 0.14 -3.86
C SER A 43 0.63 1.65 -3.67
N HIS A 44 -0.12 2.10 -2.66
CA HIS A 44 -0.25 3.53 -2.37
C HIS A 44 1.03 4.16 -1.82
N LEU A 45 1.78 3.44 -0.95
CA LEU A 45 3.12 3.86 -0.52
C LEU A 45 4.04 4.12 -1.72
N LEU A 46 4.14 3.15 -2.64
CA LEU A 46 5.01 3.26 -3.80
C LEU A 46 4.56 4.38 -4.74
N LYS A 47 3.24 4.50 -5.00
CA LYS A 47 2.67 5.58 -5.79
C LYS A 47 3.10 6.95 -5.24
N ASP A 48 2.89 7.20 -3.95
CA ASP A 48 3.22 8.50 -3.34
C ASP A 48 4.72 8.77 -3.28
N VAL A 49 5.53 7.75 -2.99
CA VAL A 49 7.00 7.87 -3.03
C VAL A 49 7.47 8.24 -4.44
N LEU A 50 6.97 7.58 -5.48
CA LEU A 50 7.33 7.87 -6.87
C LEU A 50 6.87 9.26 -7.30
N VAL A 51 5.65 9.65 -6.94
CA VAL A 51 5.12 10.99 -7.23
C VAL A 51 6.02 12.07 -6.64
N ASN A 52 6.46 11.91 -5.39
CA ASN A 52 7.37 12.84 -4.74
C ASN A 52 8.79 12.79 -5.31
N LEU A 53 9.31 11.60 -5.57
CA LEU A 53 10.67 11.41 -6.09
C LEU A 53 10.85 12.05 -7.46
N LEU A 54 9.86 11.86 -8.34
CA LEU A 54 9.88 12.32 -9.72
C LEU A 54 9.26 13.72 -9.92
N GLY A 55 8.81 14.37 -8.84
CA GLY A 55 8.17 15.68 -8.92
C GLY A 55 6.89 15.70 -9.78
N ILE A 56 6.12 14.61 -9.77
CA ILE A 56 4.90 14.48 -10.58
C ILE A 56 3.80 15.36 -9.97
N GLY A 57 3.31 16.34 -10.74
CA GLY A 57 2.21 17.20 -10.28
C GLY A 57 0.89 16.43 -10.14
N ALA A 58 0.09 16.77 -9.13
CA ALA A 58 -1.19 16.10 -8.83
C ALA A 58 -2.22 16.17 -9.98
N ALA A 59 -2.17 17.22 -10.81
CA ALA A 59 -3.02 17.37 -11.98
C ALA A 59 -2.48 16.67 -13.25
N SER A 60 -1.32 16.02 -13.16
CA SER A 60 -0.72 15.35 -14.32
C SER A 60 -1.41 14.04 -14.65
N GLU A 61 -1.40 13.69 -15.93
CA GLU A 61 -1.91 12.41 -16.42
C GLU A 61 -1.17 11.22 -15.78
N ARG A 62 0.15 11.35 -15.59
CA ARG A 62 0.99 10.37 -14.89
C ARG A 62 0.55 10.12 -13.45
N TYR A 63 0.19 11.18 -12.69
CA TYR A 63 -0.36 11.02 -11.35
C TYR A 63 -1.64 10.17 -11.40
N GLY A 64 -2.57 10.52 -12.30
CA GLY A 64 -3.82 9.80 -12.47
C GLY A 64 -3.61 8.33 -12.87
N GLN A 65 -2.61 8.03 -13.70
CA GLN A 65 -2.25 6.66 -14.05
C GLN A 65 -1.74 5.86 -12.84
N LEU A 66 -0.82 6.44 -12.06
CA LEU A 66 -0.26 5.80 -10.87
C LEU A 66 -1.34 5.55 -9.81
N ASP A 67 -2.22 6.51 -9.59
CA ASP A 67 -3.30 6.39 -8.61
C ASP A 67 -4.29 5.27 -9.01
N ARG A 68 -4.73 5.26 -10.27
CA ARG A 68 -5.59 4.18 -10.80
C ARG A 68 -4.91 2.80 -10.74
N LEU A 69 -3.60 2.74 -10.96
CA LEU A 69 -2.85 1.49 -10.85
C LEU A 69 -2.81 1.00 -9.40
N ALA A 70 -2.57 1.89 -8.44
CA ALA A 70 -2.55 1.55 -7.02
C ALA A 70 -3.92 1.07 -6.53
N ASP A 71 -5.00 1.77 -6.91
CA ASP A 71 -6.37 1.39 -6.60
C ASP A 71 -6.72 0.03 -7.23
N ARG A 72 -6.35 -0.21 -8.51
CA ARG A 72 -6.61 -1.49 -9.19
C ARG A 72 -5.89 -2.67 -8.52
N ILE A 73 -4.65 -2.49 -8.08
CA ILE A 73 -3.91 -3.52 -7.34
C ILE A 73 -4.66 -3.89 -6.05
N ALA A 74 -5.19 -2.89 -5.33
CA ALA A 74 -5.98 -3.10 -4.13
C ALA A 74 -7.32 -3.80 -4.45
N GLU A 75 -8.09 -3.24 -5.37
CA GLU A 75 -9.44 -3.71 -5.72
C GLU A 75 -9.45 -5.14 -6.24
N ASN A 76 -8.44 -5.53 -7.03
CA ASN A 76 -8.27 -6.90 -7.49
C ASN A 76 -8.22 -7.92 -6.34
N ARG A 77 -7.87 -7.51 -5.11
CA ARG A 77 -7.90 -8.40 -3.94
C ARG A 77 -9.31 -8.61 -3.38
N ILE A 78 -10.19 -7.62 -3.51
CA ILE A 78 -11.61 -7.76 -3.17
C ILE A 78 -12.27 -8.65 -4.22
N VAL A 79 -12.04 -8.37 -5.51
CA VAL A 79 -12.57 -9.17 -6.63
C VAL A 79 -12.13 -10.64 -6.48
N ALA A 80 -10.88 -10.90 -6.09
CA ALA A 80 -10.38 -12.25 -5.81
C ALA A 80 -10.93 -12.92 -4.54
N GLY A 81 -11.78 -12.25 -3.76
CA GLY A 81 -12.39 -12.79 -2.54
C GLY A 81 -11.48 -12.81 -1.31
N LEU A 82 -10.43 -11.97 -1.29
CA LEU A 82 -9.38 -12.03 -0.26
C LEU A 82 -9.43 -10.94 0.80
N HIS A 83 -10.08 -9.81 0.50
CA HIS A 83 -10.18 -8.65 1.38
C HIS A 83 -11.57 -8.03 1.31
N TYR A 84 -11.96 -7.35 2.38
CA TYR A 84 -13.16 -6.50 2.41
C TYR A 84 -12.84 -5.10 1.86
N PRO A 85 -13.83 -4.34 1.36
CA PRO A 85 -13.64 -2.94 0.97
C PRO A 85 -12.97 -2.07 2.04
N ILE A 86 -13.32 -2.28 3.32
CA ILE A 86 -12.70 -1.56 4.44
C ILE A 86 -11.21 -1.89 4.60
N ASP A 87 -10.78 -3.12 4.32
CA ASP A 87 -9.36 -3.50 4.42
C ASP A 87 -8.52 -2.69 3.42
N ASN A 88 -9.06 -2.45 2.22
CA ASN A 88 -8.40 -1.65 1.19
C ASN A 88 -8.35 -0.18 1.56
N LYS A 89 -9.45 0.39 2.08
CA LYS A 89 -9.49 1.79 2.53
C LYS A 89 -8.41 2.06 3.58
N GLU A 90 -8.34 1.22 4.60
CA GLU A 90 -7.40 1.41 5.71
C GLU A 90 -5.98 1.00 5.31
N GLY A 91 -5.84 0.08 4.35
CA GLY A 91 -4.57 -0.21 3.70
C GLY A 91 -4.03 0.99 2.92
N LYS A 92 -4.87 1.65 2.11
CA LYS A 92 -4.53 2.89 1.39
C LYS A 92 -4.07 3.97 2.35
N PHE A 93 -4.87 4.24 3.39
CA PHE A 93 -4.53 5.22 4.42
C PHE A 93 -3.16 4.92 5.07
N LEU A 94 -2.91 3.67 5.47
CA LEU A 94 -1.62 3.27 6.02
C LEU A 94 -0.47 3.50 5.02
N GLY A 95 -0.68 3.19 3.74
CA GLY A 95 0.31 3.42 2.68
C GLY A 95 0.66 4.90 2.51
N GLU A 96 -0.35 5.75 2.48
CA GLU A 96 -0.21 7.22 2.35
C GLU A 96 0.54 7.81 3.56
N GLU A 97 0.22 7.39 4.78
CA GLU A 97 0.93 7.85 5.99
C GLU A 97 2.39 7.37 6.03
N LEU A 98 2.65 6.14 5.62
CA LEU A 98 4.02 5.63 5.51
C LEU A 98 4.81 6.39 4.44
N ALA A 99 4.18 6.80 3.33
CA ALA A 99 4.82 7.60 2.30
C ALA A 99 5.21 8.98 2.83
N LYS A 100 4.29 9.66 3.53
CA LYS A 100 4.58 10.95 4.19
C LYS A 100 5.76 10.83 5.14
N PHE A 101 5.78 9.79 5.98
CA PHE A 101 6.90 9.52 6.88
C PHE A 101 8.20 9.28 6.11
N PHE A 102 8.17 8.46 5.06
CA PHE A 102 9.35 8.14 4.25
C PHE A 102 9.94 9.40 3.58
N VAL A 103 9.09 10.24 2.98
CA VAL A 103 9.49 11.50 2.33
C VAL A 103 10.01 12.50 3.36
N ALA A 104 9.38 12.60 4.54
CA ALA A 104 9.89 13.46 5.60
C ALA A 104 11.30 13.01 6.04
N GLN A 105 11.50 11.70 6.19
CA GLN A 105 12.78 11.14 6.60
C GLN A 105 13.86 11.22 5.53
N SER A 106 13.51 11.39 4.25
CA SER A 106 14.50 11.62 3.19
C SER A 106 15.06 13.05 3.21
N ALA A 107 14.38 13.98 3.89
CA ALA A 107 14.85 15.35 4.10
C ALA A 107 15.70 15.52 5.39
N VAL A 108 15.65 14.57 6.32
CA VAL A 108 16.39 14.65 7.59
C VAL A 108 17.88 14.39 7.36
N ALA A 109 18.73 15.31 7.83
CA ALA A 109 20.19 15.16 7.77
C ALA A 109 20.63 13.88 8.52
N ASN A 110 21.56 13.12 7.93
CA ASN A 110 22.07 11.84 8.45
C ASN A 110 21.05 10.69 8.54
N SER A 111 19.84 10.83 7.99
CA SER A 111 18.93 9.70 7.79
C SER A 111 19.47 8.75 6.71
N PRO A 112 19.43 7.42 6.91
CA PRO A 112 19.75 6.46 5.85
C PRO A 112 18.91 6.66 4.58
N LEU A 113 17.69 7.17 4.74
CA LEU A 113 16.79 7.46 3.62
C LEU A 113 17.21 8.71 2.84
N ALA A 114 17.93 9.65 3.45
CA ALA A 114 18.37 10.86 2.77
C ALA A 114 19.42 10.56 1.69
N TRP A 115 20.36 9.65 1.96
CA TRP A 115 21.33 9.20 0.95
C TRP A 115 20.63 8.45 -0.19
N LEU A 116 19.77 7.49 0.14
CA LEU A 116 19.03 6.70 -0.85
C LEU A 116 18.19 7.60 -1.76
N TRP A 117 17.52 8.59 -1.19
CA TRP A 117 16.71 9.54 -1.93
C TRP A 117 17.52 10.43 -2.87
N LYS A 118 18.71 10.87 -2.45
CA LYS A 118 19.64 11.62 -3.32
C LYS A 118 20.12 10.76 -4.47
N GLN A 119 20.51 9.51 -4.21
CA GLN A 119 20.93 8.59 -5.26
C GLN A 119 19.78 8.35 -6.25
N ALA A 120 18.59 8.03 -5.76
CA ALA A 120 17.43 7.76 -6.62
C ALA A 120 17.07 8.95 -7.53
N ARG A 121 17.24 10.19 -7.05
CA ARG A 121 17.04 11.40 -7.88
C ARG A 121 18.12 11.64 -8.94
N ASN A 122 19.32 11.08 -8.75
CA ASN A 122 20.39 11.21 -9.72
C ASN A 122 20.27 10.19 -10.88
N GLU A 123 19.46 9.15 -10.70
CA GLU A 123 19.21 8.10 -11.70
C GLU A 123 18.01 8.40 -12.61
N THR A 124 17.25 9.46 -12.30
CA THR A 124 16.00 9.88 -12.98
C THR A 124 16.20 11.10 -13.84
#